data_AF-A0A1V5PTY0-F1
#
_entry.id   AF-A0A1V5PTY0-F1
#
_cell.length_a   1.000
_cell.length_b   1.000
_cell.length_c   1.000
_cell.angle_alpha   90.00
_cell.angle_beta   90.00
_cell.angle_gamma   90.00
#
_symmetry.space_group_name_H-M   'P 1'
#
loop_
_entity.id
_entity.type
_entity.pdbx_description
1 polymer ?
#
loop_
_entity_poly.entity_id
_entity_poly.type
_entity_poly.pdbx_seq_one_letter_code
_entity_poly.pdbx_strand_id
1 'polypeptide(L)'
;MPNIKSQEKRDRQNIKRSEKNQALKTKIKTMNKKFLKSVESNDTEQAKVNMDEYFKVLDKAAKTHTVHKNFAANKKSKAAKFLNKTRSEKSTVK
;
A
#
# COMPACT_ATOMS: atom_id res chain seq x y z
N MET A 1 -29.47 -14.74 1.94
CA MET A 1 -29.21 -16.12 2.39
C MET A 1 -28.98 -16.96 1.15
N PRO A 2 -27.91 -17.75 1.07
CA PRO A 2 -27.65 -18.58 -0.09
C PRO A 2 -28.71 -19.68 -0.18
N ASN A 3 -29.38 -19.77 -1.33
CA ASN A 3 -30.46 -20.75 -1.54
C ASN A 3 -29.91 -22.14 -1.92
N ILE A 4 -28.63 -22.22 -2.33
CA ILE A 4 -27.96 -23.43 -2.77
C ILE A 4 -26.76 -23.72 -1.85
N LYS A 5 -26.58 -24.98 -1.44
CA LYS A 5 -25.46 -25.41 -0.56
C LYS A 5 -24.07 -24.99 -1.08
N SER A 6 -23.88 -24.97 -2.40
CA SER A 6 -22.64 -24.51 -3.03
C SER A 6 -22.38 -23.02 -2.81
N GLN A 7 -23.43 -22.18 -2.83
CA GLN A 7 -23.35 -20.75 -2.57
C GLN A 7 -23.01 -20.49 -1.11
N GLU A 8 -23.61 -21.23 -0.17
CA GLU A 8 -23.29 -21.11 1.26
C GLU A 8 -21.80 -21.38 1.53
N LYS A 9 -21.23 -22.40 0.87
CA LYS A 9 -19.80 -22.65 0.93
C LYS A 9 -18.98 -21.48 0.35
N ARG A 10 -19.42 -20.87 -0.75
CA ARG A 10 -18.73 -19.70 -1.35
C ARG A 10 -18.77 -18.51 -0.40
N ASP A 11 -19.91 -18.22 0.23
CA ASP A 11 -20.06 -17.12 1.17
C ASP A 11 -19.13 -17.28 2.37
N ARG A 12 -19.08 -18.46 2.98
CA ARG A 12 -18.14 -18.75 4.08
C ARG A 12 -16.67 -18.54 3.69
N GLN A 13 -16.30 -18.89 2.46
CA GLN A 13 -14.94 -18.65 1.97
C GLN A 13 -14.69 -17.17 1.67
N ASN A 14 -15.69 -16.46 1.14
CA ASN A 14 -15.60 -15.06 0.78
C ASN A 14 -15.40 -14.18 2.02
N ILE A 15 -16.12 -14.45 3.11
CA ILE A 15 -15.94 -13.75 4.38
C ILE A 15 -14.48 -13.84 4.85
N LYS A 16 -13.94 -15.08 4.92
CA LYS A 16 -12.54 -15.33 5.32
C LYS A 16 -11.52 -14.62 4.43
N ARG A 17 -11.77 -14.56 3.11
CA ARG A 17 -10.90 -13.84 2.16
C ARG A 17 -11.04 -12.34 2.31
N SER A 18 -12.25 -11.84 2.54
CA SER A 18 -12.56 -10.42 2.71
C SER A 18 -11.84 -9.84 3.92
N GLU A 19 -11.90 -10.51 5.08
CA GLU A 19 -11.21 -10.09 6.30
C GLU A 19 -9.69 -9.94 6.10
N LYS A 20 -9.05 -10.96 5.50
CA LYS A 20 -7.61 -10.94 5.19
C LYS A 20 -7.25 -9.82 4.22
N ASN A 21 -8.05 -9.64 3.17
CA ASN A 21 -7.85 -8.59 2.18
C ASN A 21 -8.05 -7.20 2.78
N GLN A 22 -9.02 -7.04 3.68
CA GLN A 22 -9.29 -5.79 4.38
C GLN A 22 -8.12 -5.38 5.26
N ALA A 23 -7.55 -6.32 6.03
CA ALA A 23 -6.37 -6.05 6.85
C ALA A 23 -5.18 -5.56 6.01
N LEU A 24 -4.89 -6.22 4.88
CA LEU A 24 -3.83 -5.80 3.96
C LEU A 24 -4.10 -4.43 3.34
N LYS A 25 -5.34 -4.17 2.88
CA LYS A 25 -5.73 -2.87 2.31
C LYS A 25 -5.59 -1.74 3.32
N THR A 26 -6.01 -1.96 4.57
CA THR A 26 -5.84 -0.99 5.65
C THR A 26 -4.37 -0.75 5.95
N LYS A 27 -3.54 -1.81 6.01
CA LYS A 27 -2.09 -1.68 6.22
C LYS A 27 -1.43 -0.83 5.14
N ILE A 28 -1.77 -1.03 3.87
CA ILE A 28 -1.29 -0.21 2.75
C ILE A 28 -1.63 1.28 2.98
N LYS A 29 -2.88 1.59 3.36
CA LYS A 29 -3.31 2.96 3.64
C LYS A 29 -2.54 3.58 4.81
N THR A 30 -2.34 2.82 5.90
CA THR A 30 -1.61 3.30 7.08
C THR A 30 -0.15 3.59 6.76
N MET A 31 0.54 2.68 6.06
CA MET A 31 1.94 2.88 5.67
C MET A 31 2.10 4.07 4.71
N ASN A 32 1.17 4.23 3.75
CA ASN A 32 1.18 5.39 2.87
C ASN A 32 1.03 6.70 3.65
N LYS A 33 0.15 6.75 4.66
CA LYS A 33 0.02 7.93 5.54
C LYS A 33 1.29 8.17 6.37
N LYS A 34 1.93 7.12 6.89
CA LYS A 34 3.19 7.21 7.64
C LYS A 34 4.31 7.80 6.77
N PHE A 35 4.45 7.31 5.53
CA PHE A 35 5.39 7.86 4.56
C PHE A 35 5.13 9.34 4.27
N LEU A 36 3.89 9.73 3.96
CA LEU A 36 3.55 11.13 3.68
C LEU A 36 3.90 12.05 4.85
N LYS A 37 3.58 11.64 6.09
CA LYS A 37 3.94 12.40 7.29
C LYS A 37 5.46 12.58 7.43
N SER A 38 6.26 11.55 7.21
CA SER A 38 7.73 11.67 7.28
C SER A 38 8.28 12.63 6.23
N VAL A 39 7.70 12.65 5.02
CA VAL A 39 8.10 13.58 3.97
C VAL A 39 7.72 15.02 4.34
N GLU A 40 6.52 15.24 4.87
CA GLU A 40 6.06 16.55 5.37
C GLU A 40 6.91 17.07 6.53
N SER A 41 7.34 16.18 7.45
CA SER A 41 8.23 16.51 8.55
C SER A 41 9.70 16.70 8.14
N ASN A 42 10.01 16.68 6.84
CA ASN A 42 11.36 16.88 6.28
C ASN A 42 12.43 15.87 6.72
N ASP A 43 12.06 14.77 7.37
CA ASP A 43 12.98 13.70 7.78
C ASP A 43 13.23 12.74 6.61
N THR A 44 14.35 12.97 5.91
CA THR A 44 14.69 12.21 4.69
C THR A 44 15.11 10.78 4.96
N GLU A 45 15.70 10.49 6.12
CA GLU A 45 16.16 9.14 6.46
C GLU A 45 14.98 8.28 6.90
N GLN A 46 14.11 8.82 7.74
CA GLN A 46 12.90 8.12 8.17
C GLN A 46 11.89 7.95 7.02
N ALA A 47 11.84 8.90 6.08
CA ALA A 47 11.04 8.76 4.86
C ALA A 47 11.50 7.58 3.98
N LYS A 48 12.81 7.33 3.83
CA LYS A 48 13.33 6.17 3.07
C LYS A 48 12.93 4.85 3.74
N VAL A 49 13.15 4.74 5.06
CA VAL A 49 12.78 3.52 5.81
C VAL A 49 11.29 3.22 5.67
N ASN A 50 10.44 4.24 5.86
CA ASN A 50 9.00 4.08 5.72
C ASN A 50 8.55 3.77 4.28
N MET A 51 9.29 4.26 3.28
CA MET A 51 9.06 3.95 1.87
C MET A 51 9.38 2.48 1.55
N ASP A 52 10.49 1.95 2.07
CA ASP A 52 10.87 0.54 1.89
C ASP A 52 9.87 -0.40 2.56
N GLU A 53 9.43 -0.08 3.78
CA GLU A 53 8.36 -0.81 4.46
C GLU A 53 7.07 -0.81 3.64
N TYR A 54 6.69 0.35 3.09
CA TYR A 54 5.52 0.51 2.24
C TYR A 54 5.62 -0.35 0.97
N PHE A 55 6.78 -0.39 0.32
CA PHE A 55 7.03 -1.19 -0.88
C PHE A 55 6.92 -2.69 -0.59
N LYS A 56 7.51 -3.14 0.52
CA LYS A 56 7.41 -4.54 0.97
C LYS A 56 5.96 -4.97 1.17
N VAL A 57 5.12 -4.10 1.75
CA VAL A 57 3.69 -4.38 1.95
C VAL A 57 2.94 -4.42 0.61
N LEU A 58 3.21 -3.50 -0.31
CA LEU A 58 2.60 -3.48 -1.64
C LEU A 58 2.92 -4.74 -2.45
N ASP A 59 4.17 -5.18 -2.42
CA ASP A 59 4.61 -6.38 -3.14
C ASP A 59 4.01 -7.65 -2.56
N LYS A 60 3.92 -7.74 -1.24
CA LYS A 60 3.22 -8.84 -0.59
C LYS A 60 1.74 -8.88 -1.01
N ALA A 61 1.08 -7.73 -1.05
CA ALA A 61 -0.32 -7.64 -1.45
C ALA A 61 -0.54 -7.97 -2.94
N ALA A 62 0.43 -7.67 -3.81
CA ALA A 62 0.40 -8.06 -5.21
C ALA A 62 0.59 -9.58 -5.37
N LYS A 63 1.52 -10.19 -4.62
CA LYS A 63 1.76 -11.64 -4.62
C LYS A 63 0.56 -12.43 -4.12
N THR A 64 -0.19 -11.92 -3.14
CA THR A 64 -1.41 -12.57 -2.65
C THR A 64 -2.65 -12.27 -3.50
N HIS A 65 -2.50 -11.59 -4.65
CA HIS A 65 -3.58 -11.14 -5.53
C HIS A 65 -4.64 -10.27 -4.83
N THR A 66 -4.31 -9.67 -3.70
CA THR A 66 -5.20 -8.73 -3.00
C THR A 66 -5.29 -7.40 -3.75
N VAL A 67 -4.20 -7.01 -4.42
CA VAL A 67 -4.15 -5.88 -5.35
C VAL A 67 -3.52 -6.32 -6.67
N HIS A 68 -3.90 -5.67 -7.77
CA HIS A 68 -3.30 -5.98 -9.07
C HIS A 68 -1.84 -5.50 -9.14
N LYS A 69 -0.99 -6.19 -9.91
CA LYS A 69 0.42 -5.83 -10.11
C LYS A 69 0.61 -4.38 -10.58
N ASN A 70 -0.26 -3.91 -11.47
CA ASN A 70 -0.20 -2.52 -11.97
C ASN A 70 -0.57 -1.51 -10.89
N PHE A 71 -1.46 -1.87 -9.94
CA PHE A 71 -1.78 -1.00 -8.82
C PHE A 71 -0.55 -0.83 -7.91
N ALA A 72 0.13 -1.93 -7.58
CA ALA A 72 1.37 -1.88 -6.81
C ALA A 72 2.45 -1.06 -7.53
N ALA A 73 2.68 -1.31 -8.82
CA ALA A 73 3.66 -0.58 -9.63
C ALA A 73 3.36 0.93 -9.70
N ASN A 74 2.10 1.31 -9.95
CA ASN A 74 1.67 2.71 -9.97
C ASN A 74 1.93 3.39 -8.62
N LYS A 75 1.62 2.72 -7.50
CA LYS A 75 1.83 3.27 -6.16
C LYS A 75 3.31 3.42 -5.80
N LYS A 76 4.17 2.47 -6.19
CA LYS A 76 5.62 2.61 -6.02
C LYS A 76 6.17 3.77 -6.82
N SER A 77 5.78 3.88 -8.09
CA SER A 77 6.20 4.97 -8.97
C SER A 77 5.80 6.33 -8.40
N LYS A 78 4.56 6.48 -7.90
CA LYS A 78 4.08 7.73 -7.28
C LYS A 78 4.86 8.10 -6.02
N ALA A 79 5.14 7.13 -5.14
CA ALA A 79 5.91 7.39 -3.93
C ALA A 79 7.35 7.85 -4.25
N ALA A 80 8.01 7.19 -5.20
CA ALA A 80 9.35 7.55 -5.64
C ALA A 80 9.38 8.94 -6.30
N LYS A 81 8.41 9.23 -7.18
CA LYS A 81 8.28 10.56 -7.81
C LYS A 81 8.08 11.66 -6.77
N PHE A 82 7.27 11.41 -5.75
CA PHE A 82 7.00 12.37 -4.69
C PHE A 82 8.28 12.70 -3.90
N LEU A 83 9.04 11.69 -3.46
CA LEU A 83 10.30 11.90 -2.74
C LEU A 83 11.37 12.60 -3.60
N ASN A 84 11.44 12.26 -4.89
CA ASN A 84 12.38 12.92 -5.81
C ASN A 84 12.02 14.38 -6.06
N LYS A 85 10.73 14.68 -6.21
CA LYS A 85 10.24 16.06 -6.38
C LYS A 85 10.56 16.92 -5.16
N THR A 86 10.27 16.43 -3.96
CA THR A 86 10.60 17.17 -2.73
C THR A 86 12.11 17.34 -2.56
N ARG A 87 12.92 16.36 -2.99
CA ARG A 87 14.38 16.50 -3.03
C ARG A 87 14.84 17.56 -4.03
N SER A 88 14.27 17.62 -5.24
CA SER A 88 14.69 18.60 -6.25
C SER A 88 14.31 20.03 -5.86
N GLU A 89 13.11 20.22 -5.29
CA GLU A 89 12.68 21.53 -4.79
C GLU A 89 13.64 22.07 -3.71
N LYS A 90 14.15 21.20 -2.83
CA LYS A 90 15.19 21.57 -1.85
C LYS A 90 16.54 21.92 -2.47
N SER A 91 16.92 21.32 -3.61
CA SER A 91 18.18 21.64 -4.28
C SER A 91 18.15 22.94 -5.07
N THR A 92 16.96 23.38 -5.52
CA THR A 92 16.81 24.61 -6.32
C THR A 92 16.75 25.89 -5.45
N VAL A 93 16.41 25.76 -4.16
CA VAL A 93 16.29 26.88 -3.22
C VAL A 93 17.61 27.17 -2.47
N LYS A 94 18.63 26.33 -2.66
CA LYS A 94 19.98 26.51 -2.10
C LYS A 94 20.90 27.16 -3.12
#